data_AF-A0A8J4F448-F1
#
_entry.id   AF-A0A8J4F448-F1
#
_cell.length_a   1.000
_cell.length_b   1.000
_cell.length_c   1.000
_cell.angle_alpha   90.00
_cell.angle_beta   90.00
_cell.angle_gamma   90.00
#
_symmetry.space_group_name_H-M   'P 1'
#
loop_
_entity.id
_entity.type
_entity.pdbx_description
1 polymer ?
#
loop_
_entity_poly.entity_id
_entity_poly.type
_entity_poly.pdbx_seq_one_letter_code
_entity_poly.pdbx_strand_id
1 'polypeptide(L)'
;MSRLKSLIRLTEHLAQCHGHTEQLAVTSARLASLHVNHCAHNSLQLRRSYGSTLEETHKHMVSNNLLVDTLELTKSFERSGLPRDVAEQLAQKITALIIQNKLKMEDTFVKQVVLEKTILEQASTIQGFKNEMQKAQDMHQANVNKDIERQQSYLDKMKAEVRHEMDKLSASQRLDMNLEKGRMRDDLQGIRDKTTELQIKVDRDINELKSSVEKAKNDTIKSVITILGTFSAIAFTISRFVQMGAGG
;
A
#
# COMPACT_ATOMS: atom_id res chain seq x y z
N MET A 1 -20.90 8.11 -18.07
CA MET A 1 -19.73 9.00 -17.84
C MET A 1 -19.27 9.08 -16.37
N SER A 2 -20.11 8.79 -15.37
CA SER A 2 -19.76 8.85 -13.93
C SER A 2 -18.74 7.79 -13.48
N ARG A 3 -18.81 6.57 -14.02
CA ARG A 3 -17.89 5.47 -13.65
C ARG A 3 -16.45 5.67 -14.13
N LEU A 4 -16.26 6.32 -15.28
CA LEU A 4 -14.93 6.62 -15.84
C LEU A 4 -14.18 7.67 -14.98
N LYS A 5 -14.91 8.67 -14.47
CA LYS A 5 -14.38 9.68 -13.54
C LYS A 5 -14.03 9.12 -12.15
N SER A 6 -14.60 7.96 -11.79
CA SER A 6 -14.27 7.26 -10.54
C SER A 6 -12.99 6.42 -10.70
N LEU A 7 -12.82 5.75 -11.84
CA LEU A 7 -11.60 5.00 -12.16
C LEU A 7 -10.37 5.90 -12.28
N ILE A 8 -10.50 7.07 -12.93
CA ILE A 8 -9.39 8.03 -13.07
C ILE A 8 -8.92 8.56 -11.69
N ARG A 9 -9.86 8.84 -10.78
CA ARG A 9 -9.53 9.27 -9.42
C ARG A 9 -8.87 8.18 -8.58
N LEU A 10 -9.23 6.91 -8.80
CA LEU A 10 -8.58 5.77 -8.14
C LEU A 10 -7.14 5.57 -8.65
N THR A 11 -6.90 5.77 -9.95
CA THR A 11 -5.55 5.68 -10.52
C THR A 11 -4.63 6.82 -10.06
N GLU A 12 -5.17 8.04 -9.90
CA GLU A 12 -4.42 9.17 -9.32
C GLU A 12 -4.04 8.91 -7.86
N HIS A 13 -4.97 8.37 -7.05
CA HIS A 13 -4.69 8.05 -5.66
C HIS A 13 -3.63 6.95 -5.48
N LEU A 14 -3.63 5.94 -6.36
CA LEU A 14 -2.63 4.86 -6.35
C LEU A 14 -1.24 5.35 -6.77
N ALA A 15 -1.15 6.26 -7.75
CA ALA A 15 0.11 6.90 -8.15
C ALA A 15 0.68 7.78 -7.02
N GLN A 16 -0.18 8.47 -6.28
CA GLN A 16 0.21 9.30 -5.15
C GLN A 16 0.75 8.47 -3.97
N CYS A 17 0.20 7.27 -3.72
CA CYS A 17 0.72 6.33 -2.72
C CYS A 17 2.10 5.75 -3.10
N HIS A 18 2.38 5.53 -4.39
CA HIS A 18 3.68 5.01 -4.85
C HIS A 18 4.82 6.02 -4.66
N GLY A 19 4.53 7.32 -4.86
CA GLY A 19 5.48 8.40 -4.58
C GLY A 19 5.80 8.54 -3.07
N HIS A 20 4.83 8.26 -2.20
CA HIS A 20 5.06 8.24 -0.75
C HIS A 20 5.97 7.09 -0.30
N THR A 21 5.90 5.92 -0.94
CA THR A 21 6.79 4.79 -0.59
C THR A 21 8.25 5.03 -1.00
N GLU A 22 8.50 5.68 -2.14
CA GLU A 22 9.87 6.08 -2.52
C GLU A 22 10.41 7.20 -1.62
N GLN A 23 9.58 8.17 -1.25
CA GLN A 23 9.98 9.21 -0.29
C GLN A 23 10.28 8.63 1.11
N LEU A 24 9.49 7.66 1.60
CA LEU A 24 9.76 7.01 2.89
C LEU A 24 11.07 6.20 2.87
N ALA A 25 11.39 5.51 1.78
CA ALA A 25 12.64 4.77 1.64
C ALA A 25 13.87 5.69 1.64
N VAL A 26 13.82 6.81 0.90
CA VAL A 26 14.90 7.81 0.86
C VAL A 26 15.05 8.54 2.21
N THR A 27 13.94 8.76 2.93
CA THR A 27 13.96 9.40 4.25
C THR A 27 14.52 8.48 5.33
N SER A 28 14.21 7.17 5.27
CA SER A 28 14.77 6.14 6.16
C SER A 28 16.29 6.02 6.00
N ALA A 29 16.78 5.96 4.75
CA ALA A 29 18.22 5.91 4.47
C ALA A 29 18.96 7.17 4.94
N ARG A 30 18.36 8.36 4.78
CA ARG A 30 18.93 9.62 5.30
C ARG A 30 18.94 9.67 6.83
N LEU A 31 17.86 9.24 7.50
CA LEU A 31 17.79 9.18 8.96
C LEU A 31 18.81 8.19 9.54
N ALA A 32 18.99 7.02 8.91
CA ALA A 32 20.01 6.06 9.31
C ALA A 32 21.43 6.66 9.20
N SER A 33 21.74 7.38 8.11
CA SER A 33 23.03 8.05 7.95
C SER A 33 23.26 9.19 8.97
N LEU A 34 22.21 9.93 9.34
CA LEU A 34 22.30 11.01 10.33
C LEU A 34 22.54 10.45 11.75
N HIS A 35 21.87 9.35 12.09
CA HIS A 35 21.95 8.73 13.41
C HIS A 35 23.33 8.10 13.66
N VAL A 36 23.95 7.52 12.64
CA VAL A 36 25.32 6.98 12.71
C VAL A 36 26.35 8.10 12.93
N ASN A 37 26.21 9.23 12.22
CA ASN A 37 27.12 10.36 12.34
C ASN A 37 26.99 11.10 13.69
N HIS A 38 25.77 11.21 14.22
CA HIS A 38 25.52 11.85 15.52
C HIS A 38 26.03 11.01 16.71
N CYS A 39 26.08 9.68 16.57
CA CYS A 39 26.59 8.78 17.60
C CYS A 39 28.14 8.71 17.63
N ALA A 40 28.78 8.83 16.47
CA ALA A 40 30.24 8.88 16.37
C ALA A 40 30.84 10.16 16.98
N HIS A 41 30.15 11.31 16.86
CA HIS A 41 30.65 12.58 17.40
C HIS A 41 30.58 12.65 18.94
N ASN A 42 29.57 12.01 19.55
CA ASN A 42 29.35 12.07 21.00
C ASN A 42 30.32 11.15 21.79
N SER A 43 30.69 10.00 21.21
CA SER A 43 31.64 9.05 21.83
C SER A 43 33.08 9.57 21.87
N LEU A 44 33.50 10.40 20.90
CA LEU A 44 34.81 11.05 20.89
C LEU A 44 34.93 12.20 21.90
N GLN A 45 33.83 12.94 22.16
CA GLN A 45 33.82 14.01 23.17
C GLN A 45 33.86 13.46 24.60
N LEU A 46 33.19 12.34 24.86
CA LEU A 46 33.20 11.69 26.16
C LEU A 46 34.60 11.19 26.55
N ARG A 47 35.34 10.62 25.57
CA ARG A 47 36.71 10.14 25.78
C ARG A 47 37.71 11.25 26.16
N ARG A 48 37.50 12.48 25.68
CA ARG A 48 38.33 13.65 26.05
C ARG A 48 38.01 14.20 27.43
N SER A 49 36.72 14.25 27.81
CA SER A 49 36.27 14.88 29.05
C SER A 49 36.71 14.11 30.32
N TYR A 50 36.66 12.78 30.29
CA TYR A 50 37.04 11.94 31.42
C TYR A 50 38.55 11.64 31.51
N GLY A 51 39.30 11.85 30.42
CA GLY A 51 40.74 11.61 30.40
C GLY A 51 41.56 12.75 30.99
N SER A 52 41.26 14.01 30.64
CA SER A 52 42.14 15.14 30.96
C SER A 52 42.00 15.67 32.39
N THR A 53 40.80 15.59 32.98
CA THR A 53 40.54 16.18 34.30
C THR A 53 41.12 15.35 35.46
N LEU A 54 41.31 14.04 35.26
CA LEU A 54 41.89 13.15 36.25
C LEU A 54 43.42 13.04 36.13
N GLU A 55 43.98 13.16 34.92
CA GLU A 55 45.41 13.04 34.66
C GLU A 55 46.22 14.20 35.27
N GLU A 56 45.70 15.41 35.17
CA GLU A 56 46.40 16.63 35.57
C GLU A 56 46.44 16.82 37.10
N THR A 57 45.40 16.36 37.78
CA THR A 57 45.32 16.33 39.25
C THR A 57 46.16 15.19 39.86
N HIS A 58 46.35 14.07 39.15
CA HIS A 58 47.06 12.89 39.66
C HIS A 58 48.59 12.95 39.55
N LYS A 59 49.13 13.64 38.53
CA LYS A 59 50.59 13.78 38.36
C LYS A 59 51.25 14.48 39.55
N HIS A 60 50.48 15.28 40.29
CA HIS A 60 50.91 15.99 41.49
C HIS A 60 50.82 15.17 42.79
N MET A 61 50.03 14.08 42.84
CA MET A 61 49.84 13.27 44.05
C MET A 61 50.74 12.02 44.11
N VAL A 62 51.15 11.50 42.95
CA VAL A 62 51.97 10.28 42.87
C VAL A 62 53.24 10.56 42.05
N SER A 63 54.01 11.55 42.49
CA SER A 63 55.43 11.55 42.16
C SER A 63 56.09 10.47 43.01
N ASN A 64 56.38 9.36 42.34
CA ASN A 64 57.11 8.21 42.85
C ASN A 64 58.31 8.63 43.71
N ASN A 65 58.44 7.95 44.85
CA ASN A 65 59.44 8.11 45.90
C ASN A 65 59.23 9.28 46.86
N LEU A 66 58.29 9.11 47.81
CA LEU A 66 58.48 9.66 49.15
C LEU A 66 59.63 8.90 49.84
N LEU A 67 60.85 9.12 49.34
CA LEU A 67 62.07 8.95 50.11
C LEU A 67 62.03 10.06 51.17
N VAL A 68 61.33 9.79 52.28
CA VAL A 68 61.39 10.68 53.43
C VAL A 68 62.82 10.57 53.96
N ASP A 69 63.63 11.59 53.68
CA ASP A 69 64.96 11.71 54.24
C ASP A 69 64.83 12.05 55.73
N THR A 70 64.85 11.00 56.56
CA THR A 70 64.73 11.12 58.01
C THR A 70 65.88 11.91 58.64
N LEU A 71 67.06 11.93 58.00
CA LEU A 71 68.21 12.67 58.49
C LEU A 71 68.04 14.17 58.24
N GLU A 72 67.61 14.57 57.05
CA GLU A 72 67.34 16.00 56.77
C GLU A 72 66.12 16.51 57.56
N LEU A 73 65.10 15.67 57.75
CA LEU A 73 63.94 16.03 58.58
C LEU A 73 64.36 16.31 60.03
N THR A 74 65.18 15.43 60.61
CA THR A 74 65.71 15.57 61.97
C THR A 74 66.58 16.82 62.11
N LYS A 75 67.49 17.07 61.16
CA LYS A 75 68.30 18.30 61.11
C LYS A 75 67.45 19.56 60.99
N SER A 76 66.34 19.53 60.26
CA SER A 76 65.44 20.68 60.15
C SER A 76 64.75 21.01 61.48
N PHE A 77 64.39 19.99 62.26
CA PHE A 77 63.81 20.17 63.59
C PHE A 77 64.85 20.66 64.61
N GLU A 78 66.09 20.19 64.52
CA GLU A 78 67.21 20.71 65.32
C GLU A 78 67.48 22.19 65.02
N ARG A 79 67.51 22.59 63.73
CA ARG A 79 67.63 24.01 63.32
C ARG A 79 66.48 24.88 63.86
N SER A 80 65.32 24.28 64.10
CA SER A 80 64.12 24.94 64.64
C SER A 80 64.13 25.02 66.18
N GLY A 81 65.19 24.53 66.84
CA GLY A 81 65.38 24.62 68.29
C GLY A 81 64.90 23.40 69.09
N LEU A 82 64.54 22.28 68.44
CA LEU A 82 64.23 21.05 69.15
C LEU A 82 65.51 20.30 69.57
N PRO A 83 65.55 19.69 70.76
CA PRO A 83 66.61 18.79 71.13
C PRO A 83 66.61 17.54 70.23
N ARG A 84 67.81 17.05 69.90
CA ARG A 84 68.04 15.95 68.94
C ARG A 84 67.17 14.71 69.20
N ASP A 85 67.04 14.31 70.46
CA ASP A 85 66.26 13.12 70.83
C ASP A 85 64.77 13.26 70.52
N VAL A 86 64.23 14.48 70.61
CA VAL A 86 62.81 14.76 70.31
C VAL A 86 62.62 14.96 68.80
N ALA A 87 63.59 15.59 68.13
CA ALA A 87 63.60 15.76 66.68
C ALA A 87 63.60 14.41 65.95
N GLU A 88 64.40 13.45 66.42
CA GLU A 88 64.47 12.10 65.84
C GLU A 88 63.17 11.31 66.05
N GLN A 89 62.60 11.35 67.27
CA GLN A 89 61.31 10.69 67.56
C GLN A 89 60.16 11.29 66.74
N LEU A 90 60.15 12.61 66.55
CA LEU A 90 59.15 13.30 65.75
C LEU A 90 59.30 12.91 64.27
N ALA A 91 60.53 12.87 63.75
CA ALA A 91 60.80 12.46 62.39
C ALA A 91 60.38 11.01 62.13
N GLN A 92 60.61 10.10 63.08
CA GLN A 92 60.14 8.71 63.00
C GLN A 92 58.62 8.61 62.97
N LYS A 93 57.91 9.34 63.85
CA LYS A 93 56.43 9.35 63.86
C LYS A 93 55.82 9.92 62.59
N ILE A 94 56.37 11.02 62.06
CA ILE A 94 55.89 11.63 60.81
C ILE A 94 56.11 10.66 59.63
N THR A 95 57.29 10.03 59.57
CA THR A 95 57.60 9.04 58.54
C THR A 95 56.64 7.84 58.60
N ALA A 96 56.31 7.37 59.81
CA ALA A 96 55.34 6.30 60.00
C ALA A 96 53.93 6.68 59.52
N LEU A 97 53.46 7.90 59.80
CA LEU A 97 52.17 8.40 59.32
C LEU A 97 52.15 8.52 57.78
N ILE A 98 53.24 8.99 57.18
CA ILE A 98 53.37 9.08 55.71
C ILE A 98 53.29 7.69 55.09
N ILE A 99 54.00 6.70 55.64
CA ILE A 99 53.96 5.31 55.14
C ILE A 99 52.56 4.71 55.31
N GLN A 100 51.89 4.92 56.44
CA GLN A 100 50.53 4.44 56.66
C GLN A 100 49.52 5.07 55.68
N ASN A 101 49.62 6.37 55.44
CA ASN A 101 48.76 7.05 54.46
C ASN A 101 49.05 6.59 53.04
N LYS A 102 50.32 6.35 52.69
CA LYS A 102 50.71 5.77 51.40
C LYS A 102 50.04 4.42 51.16
N LEU A 103 50.09 3.51 52.14
CA LEU A 103 49.49 2.19 52.02
C LEU A 103 47.96 2.25 51.88
N LYS A 104 47.29 3.15 52.61
CA LYS A 104 45.85 3.40 52.46
C LYS A 104 45.49 3.96 51.08
N MET A 105 46.33 4.82 50.52
CA MET A 105 46.16 5.33 49.16
C MET A 105 46.36 4.20 48.13
N GLU A 106 47.40 3.38 48.28
CA GLU A 106 47.64 2.22 47.39
C GLU A 106 46.46 1.22 47.37
N ASP A 107 45.69 1.12 48.46
CA ASP A 107 44.46 0.29 48.52
C ASP A 107 43.28 0.91 47.76
N THR A 108 43.23 2.24 47.69
CA THR A 108 42.18 2.97 46.96
C THR A 108 42.47 3.10 45.46
N PHE A 109 43.75 3.07 45.08
CA PHE A 109 44.19 3.32 43.70
C PHE A 109 44.67 2.06 42.97
N VAL A 110 44.42 2.02 41.66
CA VAL A 110 44.83 0.92 40.80
C VAL A 110 46.18 1.23 40.15
N LYS A 111 47.08 0.24 40.10
CA LYS A 111 48.36 0.35 39.38
C LYS A 111 48.11 0.60 37.90
N GLN A 112 48.91 1.48 37.28
CA GLN A 112 48.80 1.82 35.86
C GLN A 112 48.76 0.59 34.94
N VAL A 113 49.59 -0.42 35.20
CA VAL A 113 49.64 -1.67 34.42
C VAL A 113 48.30 -2.44 34.46
N VAL A 114 47.63 -2.47 35.62
CA VAL A 114 46.34 -3.15 35.79
C VAL A 114 45.24 -2.37 35.07
N LEU A 115 45.27 -1.04 35.17
CA LEU A 115 44.35 -0.16 34.47
C LEU A 115 44.45 -0.32 32.95
N GLU A 116 45.66 -0.27 32.40
CA GLU A 116 45.91 -0.41 30.96
C GLU A 116 45.44 -1.77 30.44
N LYS A 117 45.75 -2.86 31.18
CA LYS A 117 45.23 -4.20 30.87
C LYS A 117 43.71 -4.23 30.82
N THR A 118 43.04 -3.65 31.82
CA THR A 118 41.57 -3.61 31.89
C THR A 118 40.96 -2.83 30.73
N ILE A 119 41.58 -1.71 30.34
CA ILE A 119 41.15 -0.90 29.20
C ILE A 119 41.26 -1.71 27.90
N LEU A 120 42.35 -2.45 27.70
CA LEU A 120 42.54 -3.28 26.51
C LEU A 120 41.53 -4.43 26.44
N GLU A 121 41.25 -5.10 27.56
CA GLU A 121 40.22 -6.15 27.64
C GLU A 121 38.82 -5.59 27.34
N GLN A 122 38.48 -4.43 27.89
CA GLN A 122 37.22 -3.74 27.58
C GLN A 122 37.14 -3.33 26.11
N ALA A 123 38.22 -2.77 25.55
CA ALA A 123 38.27 -2.38 24.14
C ALA A 123 38.07 -3.59 23.21
N SER A 124 38.71 -4.72 23.51
CA SER A 124 38.53 -5.97 22.78
C SER A 124 37.09 -6.48 22.85
N THR A 125 36.48 -6.44 24.04
CA THR A 125 35.08 -6.87 24.24
C THR A 125 34.11 -6.00 23.44
N ILE A 126 34.30 -4.67 23.48
CA ILE A 126 33.50 -3.71 22.71
C ILE A 126 33.65 -3.95 21.20
N GLN A 127 34.86 -4.23 20.72
CA GLN A 127 35.09 -4.57 19.32
C GLN A 127 34.42 -5.88 18.92
N GLY A 128 34.48 -6.90 19.77
CA GLY A 128 33.77 -8.18 19.56
C GLY A 128 32.27 -7.98 19.42
N PHE A 129 31.67 -7.26 20.36
CA PHE A 129 30.24 -6.92 20.32
C PHE A 129 29.86 -6.12 19.07
N LYS A 130 30.68 -5.13 18.69
CA LYS A 130 30.45 -4.34 17.47
C LYS A 130 30.43 -5.22 16.22
N ASN A 131 31.36 -6.18 16.13
CA ASN A 131 31.44 -7.09 14.99
C ASN A 131 30.23 -8.05 14.94
N GLU A 132 29.79 -8.56 16.09
CA GLU A 132 28.61 -9.42 16.17
C GLU A 132 27.34 -8.66 15.79
N MET A 133 27.17 -7.44 16.31
CA MET A 133 26.08 -6.54 15.93
C MET A 133 26.09 -6.23 14.43
N GLN A 134 27.25 -5.92 13.85
CA GLN A 134 27.36 -5.67 12.40
C GLN A 134 26.97 -6.91 11.60
N LYS A 135 27.44 -8.10 11.98
CA LYS A 135 27.07 -9.35 11.32
C LYS A 135 25.57 -9.64 11.42
N ALA A 136 24.97 -9.43 12.59
CA ALA A 136 23.54 -9.58 12.79
C ALA A 136 22.74 -8.60 11.91
N GLN A 137 23.21 -7.35 11.82
CA GLN A 137 22.63 -6.32 10.96
C GLN A 137 22.72 -6.71 9.47
N ASP A 138 23.90 -7.13 9.00
CA ASP A 138 24.12 -7.52 7.60
C ASP A 138 23.26 -8.73 7.22
N MET A 139 23.18 -9.73 8.12
CA MET A 139 22.31 -10.90 7.95
C MET A 139 20.82 -10.50 7.91
N HIS A 140 20.39 -9.63 8.82
CA HIS A 140 19.02 -9.15 8.84
C HIS A 140 18.69 -8.37 7.57
N GLN A 141 19.59 -7.49 7.11
CA GLN A 141 19.44 -6.74 5.87
C GLN A 141 19.33 -7.67 4.66
N ALA A 142 20.16 -8.71 4.58
CA ALA A 142 20.11 -9.70 3.51
C ALA A 142 18.77 -10.46 3.51
N ASN A 143 18.28 -10.87 4.68
CA ASN A 143 16.99 -11.55 4.82
C ASN A 143 15.82 -10.64 4.40
N VAL A 144 15.80 -9.40 4.89
CA VAL A 144 14.76 -8.42 4.53
C VAL A 144 14.78 -8.14 3.03
N ASN A 145 15.95 -7.94 2.42
CA ASN A 145 16.07 -7.71 0.98
C ASN A 145 15.54 -8.92 0.18
N LYS A 146 15.87 -10.15 0.59
CA LYS A 146 15.36 -11.37 -0.03
C LYS A 146 13.84 -11.49 0.09
N ASP A 147 13.28 -11.14 1.24
CA ASP A 147 11.83 -11.15 1.45
C ASP A 147 11.13 -10.07 0.61
N ILE A 148 11.73 -8.89 0.45
CA ILE A 148 11.25 -7.83 -0.44
C ILE A 148 11.22 -8.32 -1.88
N GLU A 149 12.31 -8.91 -2.39
CA GLU A 149 12.36 -9.45 -3.76
C GLU A 149 11.32 -10.54 -3.99
N ARG A 150 11.16 -11.43 -3.00
CA ARG A 150 10.14 -12.48 -3.04
C ARG A 150 8.72 -11.91 -3.07
N GLN A 151 8.43 -10.93 -2.21
CA GLN A 151 7.13 -10.26 -2.17
C GLN A 151 6.85 -9.51 -3.47
N GLN A 152 7.84 -8.82 -4.02
CA GLN A 152 7.72 -8.13 -5.31
C GLN A 152 7.39 -9.12 -6.43
N SER A 153 8.05 -10.28 -6.48
CA SER A 153 7.74 -11.35 -7.44
C SER A 153 6.30 -11.86 -7.30
N TYR A 154 5.79 -12.03 -6.08
CA TYR A 154 4.39 -12.42 -5.87
C TYR A 154 3.40 -11.33 -6.30
N LEU A 155 3.70 -10.06 -6.03
CA LEU A 155 2.89 -8.93 -6.48
C LEU A 155 2.80 -8.88 -8.01
N ASP A 156 3.92 -9.06 -8.70
CA ASP A 156 3.95 -9.04 -10.17
C ASP A 156 3.17 -10.23 -10.76
N LYS A 157 3.27 -11.42 -10.16
CA LYS A 157 2.46 -12.59 -10.54
C LYS A 157 0.97 -12.35 -10.36
N MET A 158 0.56 -11.86 -9.17
CA MET A 158 -0.84 -11.57 -8.89
C MET A 158 -1.41 -10.50 -9.83
N LYS A 159 -0.61 -9.46 -10.13
CA LYS A 159 -0.99 -8.42 -11.08
C LYS A 159 -1.18 -8.97 -12.50
N ALA A 160 -0.33 -9.90 -12.94
CA ALA A 160 -0.46 -10.55 -14.23
C ALA A 160 -1.70 -11.45 -14.29
N GLU A 161 -1.96 -12.23 -13.24
CA GLU A 161 -3.14 -13.09 -13.12
C GLU A 161 -4.44 -12.30 -13.13
N VAL A 162 -4.53 -11.22 -12.34
CA VAL A 162 -5.71 -10.33 -12.32
C VAL A 162 -5.95 -9.70 -13.69
N ARG A 163 -4.90 -9.26 -14.39
CA ARG A 163 -5.04 -8.74 -15.77
C ARG A 163 -5.55 -9.80 -16.72
N HIS A 164 -5.02 -11.01 -16.64
CA HIS A 164 -5.45 -12.12 -17.49
C HIS A 164 -6.93 -12.46 -17.26
N GLU A 165 -7.37 -12.58 -16.01
CA GLU A 165 -8.77 -12.84 -15.69
C GLU A 165 -9.69 -11.67 -16.09
N MET A 166 -9.24 -10.42 -15.96
CA MET A 166 -9.98 -9.26 -16.46
C MET A 166 -10.17 -9.30 -17.98
N ASP A 167 -9.12 -9.60 -18.74
CA ASP A 167 -9.18 -9.70 -20.20
C ASP A 167 -10.09 -10.85 -20.64
N LYS A 168 -9.98 -12.00 -19.97
CA LYS A 168 -10.84 -13.16 -20.19
C LYS A 168 -12.31 -12.87 -19.90
N LEU A 169 -12.62 -12.25 -18.76
CA LEU A 169 -13.99 -11.83 -18.42
C LEU A 169 -14.53 -10.79 -19.42
N SER A 170 -13.70 -9.84 -19.82
CA SER A 170 -14.09 -8.83 -20.82
C SER A 170 -14.40 -9.47 -22.18
N ALA A 171 -13.57 -10.40 -22.63
CA ALA A 171 -13.80 -11.17 -23.86
C ALA A 171 -15.07 -12.02 -23.77
N SER A 172 -15.28 -12.71 -22.64
CA SER A 172 -16.51 -13.49 -22.37
C SER A 172 -17.75 -12.61 -22.43
N GLN A 173 -17.75 -11.47 -21.74
CA GLN A 173 -18.89 -10.55 -21.73
C GLN A 173 -19.19 -10.00 -23.13
N ARG A 174 -18.14 -9.71 -23.91
CA ARG A 174 -18.31 -9.27 -25.30
C ARG A 174 -18.92 -10.36 -26.17
N LEU A 175 -18.50 -11.61 -25.98
CA LEU A 175 -19.09 -12.76 -26.68
C LEU A 175 -20.57 -12.93 -26.29
N ASP A 176 -20.89 -12.91 -25.01
CA ASP A 176 -22.26 -13.03 -24.50
C ASP A 176 -23.19 -11.96 -25.09
N MET A 177 -22.74 -10.70 -25.10
CA MET A 177 -23.49 -9.61 -25.72
C MET A 177 -23.68 -9.82 -27.23
N ASN A 178 -22.67 -10.33 -27.94
CA ASN A 178 -22.78 -10.59 -29.37
C ASN A 178 -23.76 -11.73 -29.66
N LEU A 179 -23.75 -12.79 -28.85
CA LEU A 179 -24.69 -13.90 -28.96
C LEU A 179 -26.12 -13.46 -28.67
N GLU A 180 -26.35 -12.71 -27.60
CA GLU A 180 -27.69 -12.21 -27.27
C GLU A 180 -28.19 -11.19 -28.31
N LYS A 181 -27.29 -10.38 -28.88
CA LYS A 181 -27.62 -9.50 -30.01
C LYS A 181 -28.02 -10.29 -31.26
N GLY A 182 -27.36 -11.42 -31.53
CA GLY A 182 -27.74 -12.36 -32.58
C GLY A 182 -29.13 -12.93 -32.33
N ARG A 183 -29.37 -13.44 -31.11
CA ARG A 183 -30.66 -14.01 -30.71
C ARG A 183 -31.81 -13.01 -30.81
N MET A 184 -31.61 -11.77 -30.33
CA MET A 184 -32.60 -10.69 -30.49
C MET A 184 -32.88 -10.37 -31.96
N ARG A 185 -31.86 -10.43 -32.84
CA ARG A 185 -32.05 -10.18 -34.27
C ARG A 185 -32.89 -11.29 -34.91
N ASP A 186 -32.65 -12.54 -34.55
CA ASP A 186 -33.43 -13.68 -35.04
C ASP A 186 -34.87 -13.63 -34.53
N ASP A 187 -35.07 -13.31 -33.24
CA ASP A 187 -36.40 -13.11 -32.65
C ASP A 187 -37.16 -11.96 -33.36
N LEU A 188 -36.48 -10.83 -33.62
CA LEU A 188 -37.05 -9.70 -34.37
C LEU A 188 -37.41 -10.06 -35.80
N GLN A 189 -36.57 -10.84 -36.49
CA GLN A 189 -36.86 -11.31 -37.85
C GLN A 189 -38.07 -12.26 -37.83
N GLY A 190 -38.13 -13.19 -36.88
CA GLY A 190 -39.28 -14.08 -36.73
C GLY A 190 -40.59 -13.33 -36.45
N ILE A 191 -40.55 -12.26 -35.64
CA ILE A 191 -41.71 -11.38 -35.43
C ILE A 191 -42.10 -10.64 -36.72
N ARG A 192 -41.12 -10.12 -37.47
CA ARG A 192 -41.36 -9.46 -38.76
C ARG A 192 -42.01 -10.40 -39.78
N ASP A 193 -41.54 -11.64 -39.85
CA ASP A 193 -42.08 -12.64 -40.77
C ASP A 193 -43.53 -12.99 -40.41
N LYS A 194 -43.82 -13.23 -39.13
CA LYS A 194 -45.19 -13.44 -38.63
C LYS A 194 -46.10 -12.24 -38.91
N THR A 195 -45.59 -11.03 -38.72
CA THR A 195 -46.34 -9.79 -39.00
C THR A 195 -46.67 -9.68 -40.49
N THR A 196 -45.71 -10.00 -41.36
CA THR A 196 -45.91 -9.99 -42.81
C THR A 196 -46.91 -11.06 -43.24
N GLU A 197 -46.83 -12.27 -42.67
CA GLU A 197 -47.80 -13.34 -42.94
C GLU A 197 -49.22 -12.92 -42.51
N LEU A 198 -49.37 -12.31 -41.33
CA LEU A 198 -50.64 -11.78 -40.84
C LEU A 198 -51.17 -10.66 -41.74
N GLN A 199 -50.29 -9.77 -42.20
CA GLN A 199 -50.67 -8.71 -43.14
C GLN A 199 -51.22 -9.31 -44.46
N ILE A 200 -50.55 -10.33 -45.01
CA ILE A 200 -51.03 -11.04 -46.21
C ILE A 200 -52.37 -11.75 -45.97
N LYS A 201 -52.62 -12.29 -44.76
CA LYS A 201 -53.92 -12.87 -44.40
C LYS A 201 -55.00 -11.79 -44.36
N VAL A 202 -54.74 -10.67 -43.67
CA VAL A 202 -55.68 -9.54 -43.59
C VAL A 202 -56.00 -8.98 -44.97
N ASP A 203 -55.00 -8.80 -45.85
CA ASP A 203 -55.23 -8.33 -47.22
C ASP A 203 -56.10 -9.29 -48.03
N ARG A 204 -55.94 -10.62 -47.83
CA ARG A 204 -56.81 -11.62 -48.45
C ARG A 204 -58.24 -11.53 -47.92
N ASP A 205 -58.41 -11.47 -46.61
CA ASP A 205 -59.73 -11.37 -45.97
C ASP A 205 -60.45 -10.08 -46.41
N ILE A 206 -59.74 -8.95 -46.53
CA ILE A 206 -60.29 -7.69 -47.05
C ILE A 206 -60.79 -7.85 -48.49
N ASN A 207 -60.00 -8.50 -49.35
CA ASN A 207 -60.39 -8.70 -50.75
C ASN A 207 -61.59 -9.66 -50.88
N GLU A 208 -61.63 -10.73 -50.07
CA GLU A 208 -62.76 -11.65 -50.02
C GLU A 208 -64.03 -10.95 -49.53
N LEU A 209 -63.94 -10.20 -48.43
CA LEU A 209 -65.06 -9.39 -47.91
C LEU A 209 -65.55 -8.38 -48.94
N LYS A 210 -64.65 -7.68 -49.62
CA LYS A 210 -65.00 -6.73 -50.68
C LYS A 210 -65.74 -7.40 -51.84
N SER A 211 -65.29 -8.58 -52.29
CA SER A 211 -65.95 -9.37 -53.32
C SER A 211 -67.35 -9.83 -52.86
N SER A 212 -67.46 -10.31 -51.62
CA SER A 212 -68.72 -10.73 -51.01
C SER A 212 -69.73 -9.57 -50.93
N VAL A 213 -69.26 -8.38 -50.53
CA VAL A 213 -70.09 -7.16 -50.50
C VAL A 213 -70.54 -6.74 -51.89
N GLU A 214 -69.64 -6.72 -52.88
CA GLU A 214 -70.03 -6.39 -54.27
C GLU A 214 -71.01 -7.40 -54.85
N LYS A 215 -70.87 -8.69 -54.52
CA LYS A 215 -71.84 -9.72 -54.89
C LYS A 215 -73.21 -9.45 -54.23
N ALA A 216 -73.26 -9.22 -52.92
CA ALA A 216 -74.50 -8.94 -52.19
C ALA A 216 -75.22 -7.68 -52.70
N LYS A 217 -74.45 -6.65 -53.05
CA LYS A 217 -74.95 -5.44 -53.71
C LYS A 217 -75.57 -5.76 -55.08
N ASN A 218 -74.88 -6.53 -55.92
CA ASN A 218 -75.38 -6.93 -57.23
C ASN A 218 -76.63 -7.82 -57.14
N ASP A 219 -76.67 -8.74 -56.17
CA ASP A 219 -77.84 -9.59 -55.93
C ASP A 219 -79.06 -8.76 -55.48
N THR A 220 -78.83 -7.73 -54.66
CA THR A 220 -79.87 -6.77 -54.27
C THR A 220 -80.40 -5.97 -55.47
N ILE A 221 -79.50 -5.45 -56.31
CA ILE A 221 -79.88 -4.74 -57.54
C ILE A 221 -80.72 -5.65 -58.46
N LYS A 222 -80.28 -6.90 -58.68
CA LYS A 222 -81.04 -7.90 -59.46
C LYS A 222 -82.42 -8.17 -58.87
N SER A 223 -82.51 -8.29 -57.53
CA SER A 223 -83.78 -8.51 -56.84
C SER A 223 -84.76 -7.35 -57.10
N VAL A 224 -84.30 -6.10 -56.98
CA VAL A 224 -85.12 -4.91 -57.27
C VAL A 224 -85.57 -4.87 -58.73
N ILE A 225 -84.68 -5.15 -59.69
CA ILE A 225 -85.04 -5.23 -61.12
C ILE A 225 -86.11 -6.30 -61.37
N THR A 226 -85.95 -7.48 -60.75
CA THR A 226 -86.91 -8.58 -60.89
C THR A 226 -88.28 -8.19 -60.35
N ILE A 227 -88.32 -7.56 -59.17
CA ILE A 227 -89.56 -7.08 -58.55
C ILE A 227 -90.23 -6.01 -59.42
N LEU A 228 -89.50 -4.98 -59.87
CA LEU A 228 -90.05 -3.95 -60.76
C LEU A 228 -90.55 -4.53 -62.09
N GLY A 229 -89.84 -5.53 -62.62
CA GLY A 229 -90.23 -6.26 -63.84
C GLY A 229 -91.53 -7.04 -63.67
N THR A 230 -91.72 -7.76 -62.55
CA THR A 230 -92.97 -8.48 -62.28
C THR A 230 -94.14 -7.52 -62.07
N PHE A 231 -93.95 -6.42 -61.34
CA PHE A 231 -94.97 -5.37 -61.22
C PHE A 231 -95.38 -4.80 -62.59
N SER A 232 -94.42 -4.51 -63.46
CA SER A 232 -94.68 -4.00 -64.80
C SER A 232 -95.43 -5.02 -65.67
N ALA A 233 -95.07 -6.30 -65.59
CA ALA A 233 -95.76 -7.38 -66.31
C ALA A 233 -97.21 -7.55 -65.85
N ILE A 234 -97.47 -7.48 -64.53
CA ILE A 234 -98.81 -7.51 -63.96
C ILE A 234 -99.62 -6.31 -64.46
N ALA A 235 -99.06 -5.09 -64.38
CA ALA A 235 -99.71 -3.88 -64.85
C ALA A 235 -100.07 -3.95 -66.35
N PHE A 236 -99.15 -4.46 -67.18
CA PHE A 236 -99.39 -4.68 -68.61
C PHE A 236 -100.51 -5.70 -68.85
N THR A 237 -100.51 -6.80 -68.09
CA THR A 237 -101.55 -7.83 -68.17
C THR A 237 -102.93 -7.27 -67.83
N ILE A 238 -103.02 -6.46 -66.76
CA ILE A 238 -104.25 -5.76 -66.38
C ILE A 238 -104.69 -4.77 -67.47
N SER A 239 -103.76 -3.96 -68.00
CA SER A 239 -104.08 -3.00 -69.07
C SER A 239 -104.61 -3.68 -70.33
N ARG A 240 -104.03 -4.82 -70.72
CA ARG A 240 -104.52 -5.65 -71.83
C ARG A 240 -105.91 -6.24 -71.54
N PHE A 241 -106.14 -6.72 -70.32
CA PHE A 241 -107.46 -7.24 -69.93
C PHE A 241 -108.55 -6.16 -70.00
N VAL A 242 -108.24 -4.94 -69.54
CA VAL A 242 -109.16 -3.78 -69.64
C VAL A 242 -109.43 -3.40 -71.10
N GLN A 243 -108.41 -3.41 -71.98
CA GLN A 243 -108.62 -3.15 -73.42
C GLN A 243 -109.46 -4.24 -74.11
N MET A 244 -109.34 -5.51 -73.71
CA MET A 244 -110.16 -6.60 -74.22
C MET A 244 -111.62 -6.55 -73.70
N GLY A 245 -111.86 -5.99 -72.52
CA GLY A 245 -113.20 -5.78 -71.96
C GLY A 245 -113.93 -4.53 -72.48
N ALA A 246 -113.23 -3.61 -73.15
CA ALA A 246 -113.80 -2.37 -73.68
C ALA A 246 -114.16 -2.43 -75.19
N GLY A 247 -114.04 -3.60 -75.82
CA GLY A 247 -114.30 -3.82 -77.25
C GLY A 247 -115.42 -4.81 -77.57
N GLY A 248 -116.35 -5.05 -76.64
CA GLY A 248 -117.52 -5.92 -76.81
C GLY A 248 -118.82 -5.22 -76.44
#